data_AF-A0A061N891-F1
#
_entry.id   AF-A0A061N891-F1
#
_cell.length_a   1.000
_cell.length_b   1.000
_cell.length_c   1.000
_cell.angle_alpha   90.00
_cell.angle_beta   90.00
_cell.angle_gamma   90.00
#
_symmetry.space_group_name_H-M   'P 1'
#
loop_
_entity.id
_entity.type
_entity.pdbx_description
1 polymer ?
#
loop_
_entity_poly.entity_id
_entity_poly.type
_entity_poly.pdbx_seq_one_letter_code
_entity_poly.pdbx_strand_id
1 'polypeptide(L)'
;MSRTFRLVVPLAGVIILIFVSSTMSYEQQDIRSVLAQFPGSEFLETLFSPVAFTYGGRLISVDNLGLVTFIEFFIRKGMHVFVFGLLAFFTISIVIWM
;
A
#
# COMPACT_ATOMS: atom_id res chain seq x y z
N MET A 1 22.56 -21.31 6.54
CA MET A 1 21.79 -20.64 5.47
C MET A 1 22.68 -19.63 4.75
N SER A 2 22.93 -19.79 3.45
CA SER A 2 23.77 -18.86 2.67
C SER A 2 23.16 -17.47 2.62
N ARG A 3 23.99 -16.43 2.45
CA ARG A 3 23.53 -15.04 2.32
C ARG A 3 22.57 -14.89 1.14
N THR A 4 22.92 -15.49 0.00
CA THR A 4 22.12 -15.52 -1.22
C THR A 4 20.72 -16.08 -0.95
N PHE A 5 20.62 -17.18 -0.21
CA PHE A 5 19.32 -17.77 0.14
C PHE A 5 18.44 -16.79 0.96
N ARG A 6 19.04 -16.06 1.90
CA ARG A 6 18.31 -15.07 2.73
C ARG A 6 17.79 -13.86 1.94
N LEU A 7 18.33 -13.60 0.74
CA LEU A 7 17.90 -12.49 -0.11
C LEU A 7 16.94 -12.95 -1.23
N VAL A 8 17.23 -14.11 -1.84
CA VAL A 8 16.43 -14.65 -2.95
C VAL A 8 15.05 -15.09 -2.49
N VAL A 9 14.92 -15.73 -1.32
CA VAL A 9 13.62 -16.20 -0.84
C VAL A 9 12.64 -15.05 -0.57
N PRO A 10 13.00 -13.98 0.16
CA PRO A 10 12.15 -12.81 0.28
C PRO A 10 11.85 -12.12 -1.05
N LEU A 11 12.83 -12.00 -1.95
CA LEU A 11 12.62 -11.44 -3.29
C LEU A 11 11.55 -12.21 -4.06
N ALA A 12 11.65 -13.54 -4.08
CA ALA A 12 10.65 -14.40 -4.73
C ALA A 12 9.26 -14.20 -4.11
N GLY A 13 9.17 -14.09 -2.79
CA GLY A 13 7.93 -13.76 -2.09
C GLY A 13 7.32 -12.42 -2.51
N VAL A 14 8.15 -11.37 -2.61
CA VAL A 14 7.71 -10.04 -3.07
C VAL A 14 7.22 -10.09 -4.53
N ILE A 15 7.93 -10.79 -5.41
CA ILE A 15 7.51 -10.95 -6.82
C ILE A 15 6.17 -11.67 -6.92
N ILE A 16 5.98 -12.77 -6.16
CA ILE A 16 4.72 -13.51 -6.13
C ILE A 16 3.59 -12.61 -5.62
N LEU A 17 3.82 -11.87 -4.53
CA LEU A 17 2.85 -10.94 -3.97
C LEU A 17 2.42 -9.87 -5.01
N ILE A 18 3.39 -9.26 -5.70
CA ILE A 18 3.11 -8.27 -6.75
C ILE A 18 2.32 -8.91 -7.89
N PHE A 19 2.72 -10.09 -8.35
CA PHE A 19 2.04 -10.77 -9.46
C PHE A 19 0.59 -11.09 -9.11
N VAL A 20 0.35 -11.73 -7.96
CA VAL A 20 -1.00 -12.08 -7.51
C VAL A 20 -1.86 -10.83 -7.32
N SER A 21 -1.35 -9.82 -6.59
CA SER A 21 -2.10 -8.58 -6.36
C SER A 21 -2.41 -7.83 -7.67
N SER A 22 -1.52 -7.88 -8.67
CA SER A 22 -1.75 -7.25 -9.97
C SER A 22 -2.87 -7.90 -10.78
N THR A 23 -3.23 -9.15 -10.48
CA THR A 23 -4.36 -9.84 -11.13
C THR A 23 -5.70 -9.60 -10.45
N MET A 24 -5.71 -8.99 -9.25
CA MET A 24 -6.93 -8.75 -8.48
C MET A 24 -7.66 -7.50 -8.96
N SER A 25 -8.99 -7.56 -9.00
CA SER A 25 -9.85 -6.41 -9.24
C SER A 25 -9.86 -5.45 -8.04
N TYR A 26 -10.41 -4.24 -8.21
CA TYR A 26 -10.58 -3.28 -7.11
C TYR A 26 -11.36 -3.90 -5.94
N GLU A 27 -12.50 -4.55 -6.23
CA GLU A 27 -13.36 -5.16 -5.21
C GLU A 27 -12.65 -6.28 -4.45
N GLN A 28 -11.74 -7.01 -5.10
CA GLN A 28 -10.93 -8.04 -4.44
C GLN A 28 -9.85 -7.47 -3.52
N GLN A 29 -9.48 -6.20 -3.71
CA GLN A 29 -8.53 -5.46 -2.88
C GLN A 29 -9.22 -4.49 -1.91
N ASP A 30 -10.55 -4.49 -1.85
CA ASP A 30 -11.32 -3.59 -1.02
C ASP A 30 -11.13 -3.93 0.47
N ILE A 31 -10.61 -2.96 1.21
CA ILE A 31 -10.39 -3.08 2.66
C ILE A 31 -11.29 -2.15 3.47
N ARG A 32 -12.22 -1.43 2.84
CA ARG A 32 -13.11 -0.46 3.51
C ARG A 32 -13.96 -1.12 4.58
N SER A 33 -14.43 -2.35 4.35
CA SER A 33 -15.21 -3.12 5.33
C SER A 33 -14.43 -3.42 6.61
N VAL A 34 -13.12 -3.64 6.47
CA VAL A 34 -12.20 -3.84 7.59
C VAL A 34 -11.90 -2.51 8.27
N LEU A 35 -11.59 -1.47 7.49
CA LEU A 35 -11.32 -0.12 8.00
C LEU A 35 -12.51 0.49 8.76
N ALA A 36 -13.74 0.22 8.32
CA ALA A 36 -14.96 0.70 8.98
C ALA A 36 -15.17 0.12 10.39
N GLN A 37 -14.50 -0.98 10.74
CA GLN A 37 -14.58 -1.59 12.07
C GLN A 37 -13.60 -0.97 13.06
N PHE A 38 -12.65 -0.13 12.61
CA PHE A 38 -11.67 0.48 13.50
C PHE A 38 -12.27 1.66 14.28
N PRO A 39 -12.22 1.64 15.63
CA PRO A 39 -12.67 2.75 16.44
C PRO A 39 -11.70 3.95 16.33
N GLY A 40 -12.22 5.17 16.48
CA GLY A 40 -11.40 6.40 16.52
C GLY A 40 -11.48 7.30 15.28
N SER A 41 -12.62 7.28 14.56
CA SER A 41 -12.82 8.11 13.36
C SER A 41 -12.70 9.61 13.64
N GLU A 42 -13.18 10.12 14.78
CA GLU A 42 -13.17 11.57 15.07
C GLU A 42 -11.76 12.18 15.13
N PHE A 43 -10.81 11.47 15.75
CA PHE A 43 -9.42 11.93 15.80
C PHE A 43 -8.79 11.93 14.42
N LEU A 44 -9.02 10.88 13.63
CA LEU A 44 -8.48 10.76 12.28
C LEU A 44 -9.11 11.77 11.33
N GLU A 45 -10.42 12.03 11.44
CA GLU A 45 -11.10 13.09 10.70
C GLU A 45 -10.48 14.45 11.00
N THR A 46 -10.27 14.78 12.28
CA THR A 46 -9.63 16.04 12.67
C THR A 46 -8.21 16.14 12.12
N LEU A 47 -7.43 15.06 12.21
CA LEU A 47 -6.06 15.01 11.75
C LEU A 47 -5.94 15.18 10.23
N PHE A 48 -6.88 14.61 9.47
CA PHE A 48 -6.81 14.57 8.00
C PHE A 48 -7.73 15.57 7.29
N SER A 49 -8.63 16.27 7.99
CA SER A 49 -9.50 17.30 7.42
C SER A 49 -8.75 18.39 6.62
N PRO A 50 -7.55 18.86 7.02
CA PRO A 50 -6.80 19.84 6.23
C PRO A 50 -6.23 19.31 4.90
N VAL A 51 -6.23 17.99 4.69
CA VAL A 51 -5.61 17.36 3.52
C VAL A 51 -6.60 17.32 2.36
N ALA A 52 -6.36 18.14 1.34
CA ALA A 52 -7.12 18.15 0.11
C ALA A 52 -6.22 18.35 -1.11
N PHE A 53 -6.32 17.47 -2.11
CA PHE A 53 -5.58 17.59 -3.37
C PHE A 53 -6.28 16.86 -4.51
N THR A 54 -6.01 17.26 -5.75
CA THR A 54 -6.56 16.58 -6.93
C THR A 54 -5.65 15.42 -7.37
N TYR A 55 -6.22 14.23 -7.54
CA TYR A 55 -5.52 13.06 -8.06
C TYR A 55 -6.40 12.34 -9.08
N GLY A 56 -5.86 12.07 -10.28
CA GLY A 56 -6.61 11.41 -11.34
C GLY A 56 -7.91 12.14 -11.73
N GLY A 57 -7.90 13.47 -11.68
CA GLY A 57 -9.06 14.31 -11.97
C GLY A 57 -10.14 14.36 -10.88
N ARG A 58 -9.90 13.78 -9.70
CA ARG A 58 -10.83 13.76 -8.57
C ARG A 58 -10.23 14.46 -7.36
N LEU A 59 -11.07 15.17 -6.59
CA LEU A 59 -10.65 15.74 -5.32
C LEU A 59 -10.51 14.62 -4.28
N ILE A 60 -9.33 14.49 -3.69
CA ILE A 60 -9.03 13.58 -2.59
C ILE A 60 -8.99 14.42 -1.31
N SER A 61 -10.02 14.28 -0.49
CA SER A 61 -10.14 14.88 0.83
C SER A 61 -11.12 14.07 1.68
N VAL A 62 -11.02 14.19 3.00
CA VAL A 62 -11.96 13.53 3.93
C VAL A 62 -13.39 14.02 3.65
N ASP A 63 -13.58 15.32 3.43
CA ASP A 63 -14.89 15.93 3.17
C ASP A 63 -15.54 15.41 1.87
N ASN A 64 -14.75 15.12 0.83
CA ASN A 64 -15.27 14.66 -0.46
C ASN A 64 -15.48 13.14 -0.53
N LEU A 65 -14.64 12.35 0.16
CA LEU A 65 -14.62 10.88 0.03
C LEU A 65 -15.15 10.12 1.26
N GLY A 66 -15.25 10.79 2.39
CA GLY A 66 -15.37 10.17 3.71
C GLY A 66 -14.04 9.59 4.20
N LEU A 67 -13.87 9.50 5.53
CA LEU A 67 -12.63 9.07 6.16
C LEU A 67 -12.17 7.68 5.68
N VAL A 68 -13.08 6.70 5.63
CA VAL A 68 -12.72 5.30 5.30
C VAL A 68 -12.12 5.19 3.89
N THR A 69 -12.78 5.78 2.89
CA THR A 69 -12.31 5.77 1.51
C THR A 69 -11.02 6.59 1.34
N PHE A 70 -10.92 7.71 2.07
CA PHE A 70 -9.70 8.52 2.11
C PHE A 70 -8.51 7.72 2.64
N ILE A 71 -8.67 7.02 3.78
CA ILE A 71 -7.62 6.19 4.36
C ILE A 71 -7.26 5.00 3.44
N GLU A 72 -8.25 4.34 2.85
CA GLU A 72 -8.02 3.27 1.88
C GLU A 72 -7.14 3.77 0.71
N PHE A 73 -7.42 4.96 0.17
CA PHE A 73 -6.61 5.54 -0.90
C PHE A 73 -5.12 5.60 -0.51
N PHE A 74 -4.81 6.11 0.67
CA PHE A 74 -3.43 6.20 1.16
C PHE A 74 -2.81 4.83 1.40
N ILE A 75 -3.55 3.90 2.00
CA ILE A 75 -3.05 2.53 2.22
C ILE A 75 -2.73 1.88 0.87
N ARG A 76 -3.59 1.98 -0.14
CA ARG A 76 -3.33 1.39 -1.45
C ARG A 76 -2.11 1.98 -2.13
N LYS A 77 -1.95 3.31 -2.10
CA LYS A 77 -0.76 3.98 -2.67
C LYS A 77 0.50 3.66 -1.88
N GLY A 78 0.42 3.67 -0.56
CA GLY A 78 1.51 3.30 0.34
C GLY A 78 1.97 1.86 0.14
N MET A 79 1.03 0.92 0.03
CA MET A 79 1.35 -0.49 -0.22
C MET A 79 2.04 -0.70 -1.56
N HIS A 80 1.63 -0.01 -2.63
CA HIS A 80 2.34 -0.05 -3.91
C HIS A 80 3.79 0.43 -3.75
N VAL A 81 3.99 1.61 -3.16
CA VAL A 81 5.35 2.15 -2.93
C VAL A 81 6.18 1.19 -2.09
N PHE A 82 5.60 0.61 -1.03
CA PHE A 82 6.27 -0.32 -0.14
C PHE A 82 6.72 -1.59 -0.85
N VAL A 83 5.84 -2.28 -1.59
CA VAL A 83 6.20 -3.55 -2.25
C VAL A 83 7.21 -3.36 -3.38
N PHE A 84 7.10 -2.27 -4.15
CA PHE A 84 8.12 -1.93 -5.16
C PHE A 84 9.44 -1.49 -4.51
N GLY A 85 9.40 -0.84 -3.34
CA GLY A 85 10.57 -0.52 -2.54
C GLY A 85 11.29 -1.78 -2.04
N LEU A 86 10.55 -2.78 -1.55
CA LEU A 86 11.11 -4.09 -1.18
C LEU A 86 11.71 -4.81 -2.39
N LEU A 87 11.01 -4.79 -3.53
CA LEU A 87 11.52 -5.36 -4.77
C LEU A 87 12.88 -4.75 -5.14
N ALA A 88 12.97 -3.41 -5.12
CA ALA A 88 14.20 -2.69 -5.39
C ALA A 88 15.30 -3.03 -4.38
N PHE A 89 14.99 -2.99 -3.07
CA PHE A 89 15.93 -3.29 -2.00
C PHE A 89 16.56 -4.68 -2.16
N PHE A 90 15.74 -5.72 -2.35
CA PHE A 90 16.24 -7.09 -2.48
C PHE A 90 16.99 -7.29 -3.80
N THR A 91 16.51 -6.74 -4.91
CA THR A 91 17.19 -6.84 -6.21
C THR A 91 18.57 -6.19 -6.17
N ILE A 92 18.65 -4.95 -5.68
CA ILE A 92 19.92 -4.21 -5.54
C ILE A 92 20.87 -4.94 -4.58
N SER A 93 20.35 -5.43 -3.46
CA SER A 93 21.15 -6.21 -2.50
C SER A 93 21.73 -7.47 -3.14
N ILE A 94 20.98 -8.17 -3.98
CA ILE A 94 21.50 -9.35 -4.67
C ILE A 94 22.60 -8.94 -5.67
N VAL A 95 22.37 -7.89 -6.46
CA VAL A 95 23.34 -7.42 -7.46
C VAL A 95 24.65 -6.94 -6.83
N ILE A 96 24.60 -6.25 -5.68
CA ILE A 96 25.80 -5.74 -4.99
C ILE A 96 26.61 -6.86 -4.34
N TRP A 97 25.94 -7.93 -3.89
CA TRP A 97 26.54 -8.97 -3.06
C TRP A 97 26.70 -10.33 -3.76
N MET A 98 26.38 -10.40 -5.06
CA MET A 98 26.75 -11.47 -5.99
C MET A 98 28.07 -11.12 -6.68
#